data_AF-A0A924XKK5-F1
#
_entry.id   AF-A0A924XKK5-F1
#
_cell.length_a   1.000
_cell.length_b   1.000
_cell.length_c   1.000
_cell.angle_alpha   90.00
_cell.angle_beta   90.00
_cell.angle_gamma   90.00
#
_symmetry.space_group_name_H-M   'P 1'
#
loop_
_entity.id
_entity.type
_entity.pdbx_description
1 polymer ?
#
loop_
_entity_poly.entity_id
_entity_poly.type
_entity_poly.pdbx_seq_one_letter_code
_entity_poly.pdbx_strand_id
1 'polypeptide(L)' 'MKVFLTDFVGKKVEIMCAGGVGIRGEINAVKDDVLQVTDEQENVCYIAIDKITLVRDAKEIPHRVGFKGGFAGKSQQS' A
#
# COMPACT_ATOMS: atom_id res chain seq x y z
N MET A 1 -13.72 -7.42 12.88
CA MET A 1 -12.54 -7.05 12.07
C MET A 1 -11.34 -7.98 12.31
N LYS A 2 -10.87 -8.19 13.55
CA LYS A 2 -9.69 -9.05 13.85
C LYS A 2 -9.70 -10.43 13.17
N VAL A 3 -10.76 -11.21 13.40
CA VAL A 3 -10.93 -12.56 12.81
C VAL A 3 -10.98 -12.52 11.28
N PHE A 4 -11.47 -11.44 10.68
CA PHE A 4 -11.45 -11.29 9.22
C PHE A 4 -10.03 -11.00 8.72
N LEU A 5 -9.25 -10.17 9.43
CA LEU A 5 -7.88 -9.84 9.05
C LEU A 5 -6.90 -11.01 9.22
N THR A 6 -7.19 -11.96 10.12
CA THR A 6 -6.36 -13.16 10.26
C THR A 6 -6.37 -14.03 9.00
N ASP A 7 -7.45 -14.00 8.21
CA ASP A 7 -7.55 -14.73 6.93
C ASP A 7 -6.67 -14.12 5.81
N PHE A 8 -6.08 -12.95 6.08
CA PHE A 8 -5.16 -12.26 5.17
C PHE A 8 -3.69 -12.37 5.58
N VAL A 9 -3.35 -13.07 6.66
CA VAL A 9 -1.96 -13.31 7.03
C VAL A 9 -1.24 -14.04 5.89
N GLY A 10 -0.07 -13.51 5.50
CA GLY A 10 0.72 -13.95 4.35
C GLY A 10 0.23 -13.41 3.00
N LYS A 11 -0.81 -12.56 2.96
CA LYS A 11 -1.32 -11.95 1.72
C LYS A 11 -0.85 -10.51 1.59
N LYS A 12 -0.55 -10.12 0.34
CA LYS A 12 -0.31 -8.72 -0.03
C LYS A 12 -1.64 -7.99 -0.18
N VAL A 13 -1.79 -6.90 0.56
CA VAL A 13 -2.99 -6.08 0.61
C VAL A 13 -2.67 -4.60 0.46
N GLU A 14 -3.68 -3.83 0.11
CA GLU A 14 -3.70 -2.38 0.24
C GLU A 14 -4.70 -2.02 1.35
N ILE A 15 -4.21 -1.24 2.32
CA ILE A 15 -4.94 -0.85 3.52
C ILE A 15 -5.05 0.66 3.52
N MET A 16 -6.27 1.16 3.68
CA MET A 16 -6.51 2.58 3.91
C MET A 16 -6.88 2.81 5.38
N CYS A 17 -6.27 3.83 5.97
CA CYS A 17 -6.56 4.28 7.31
C CYS A 17 -7.33 5.61 7.30
N ALA A 18 -8.08 5.87 8.36
CA ALA A 18 -8.66 7.18 8.62
C ALA A 18 -7.56 8.26 8.58
N GLY A 19 -7.83 9.37 7.88
CA GLY A 19 -6.83 10.42 7.62
C GLY A 19 -6.12 10.33 6.27
N GLY A 20 -6.48 9.36 5.42
CA GLY A 20 -6.01 9.28 4.02
C GLY A 20 -4.65 8.61 3.84
N VAL A 21 -4.11 7.98 4.89
CA VAL A 21 -2.87 7.20 4.81
C VAL A 21 -3.17 5.83 4.22
N GLY A 22 -2.49 5.49 3.13
CA GLY A 22 -2.54 4.18 2.49
C GLY A 22 -1.24 3.41 2.69
N ILE A 23 -1.33 2.13 3.05
CA ILE A 23 -0.19 1.23 3.19
C ILE A 23 -0.42 0.03 2.27
N ARG A 24 0.58 -0.31 1.47
CA ARG A 24 0.60 -1.52 0.66
C ARG A 24 1.70 -2.43 1.17
N GLY A 25 1.36 -3.68 1.43
CA GLY A 25 2.29 -4.62 2.03
C GLY A 25 1.70 -5.98 2.33
N GLU A 26 2.51 -6.87 2.89
CA GLU A 26 2.10 -8.20 3.34
C GLU A 26 1.66 -8.15 4.80
N ILE A 27 0.52 -8.78 5.12
CA ILE A 27 0.10 -8.91 6.53
C ILE A 27 0.91 -10.03 7.18
N ASN A 28 1.66 -9.69 8.22
CA ASN A 28 2.52 -10.64 8.94
C ASN A 28 1.77 -11.30 10.09
N ALA A 29 0.97 -10.51 10.83
CA ALA A 29 0.25 -10.97 12.01
C ALA A 29 -0.89 -10.01 12.39
N VAL A 30 -1.88 -10.56 13.09
CA VAL A 30 -2.88 -9.81 13.84
C VAL A 30 -2.65 -10.11 15.31
N LYS A 31 -2.33 -9.10 16.11
CA LYS A 31 -2.09 -9.24 17.56
C LYS A 31 -2.88 -8.18 18.29
N ASP A 32 -3.75 -8.62 19.21
CA ASP A 32 -4.65 -7.74 19.95
C ASP A 32 -5.42 -6.80 19.03
N ASP A 33 -5.24 -5.48 19.12
CA ASP A 33 -5.89 -4.45 18.28
C ASP A 33 -4.95 -3.87 17.21
N VAL A 34 -3.86 -4.58 16.89
CA VAL A 34 -2.83 -4.14 15.96
C VAL A 34 -2.65 -5.14 14.82
N LEU A 35 -2.62 -4.61 13.60
CA LEU A 35 -2.24 -5.30 12.38
C LEU A 35 -0.78 -5.00 12.07
N GLN A 36 0.04 -6.05 11.93
CA GLN A 36 1.44 -5.92 11.53
C GLN A 36 1.57 -6.17 10.03
N VAL A 37 2.18 -5.22 9.31
CA VAL A 37 2.32 -5.25 7.86
C VAL A 37 3.77 -4.96 7.49
N THR A 38 4.38 -5.75 6.62
CA THR A 38 5.65 -5.36 5.97
C THR A 38 5.34 -4.66 4.66
N ASP A 39 5.76 -3.40 4.54
CA ASP A 39 5.56 -2.60 3.33
C ASP A 39 6.52 -2.98 2.19
N GLU A 40 6.38 -2.33 1.03
CA GLU A 40 7.23 -2.57 -0.14
C GLU A 40 8.70 -2.13 0.04
N GLN A 41 9.01 -1.39 1.11
CA GLN A 41 10.35 -0.94 1.47
C GLN A 41 10.97 -1.81 2.58
N GLU A 42 10.36 -2.96 2.86
CA GLU A 42 10.74 -3.90 3.93
C GLU A 42 10.63 -3.33 5.35
N ASN A 43 9.93 -2.20 5.53
CA ASN A 43 9.65 -1.66 6.85
C ASN A 43 8.45 -2.36 7.48
N VAL A 44 8.52 -2.57 8.80
CA VAL A 44 7.40 -3.10 9.58
C VAL A 44 6.51 -1.95 10.05
N CYS A 45 5.27 -1.93 9.57
CA CYS A 45 4.21 -1.03 10.01
C CYS A 45 3.31 -1.70 11.05
N TYR A 46 2.88 -0.91 12.04
CA TYR A 46 1.91 -1.30 13.06
C TYR A 46 0.66 -0.43 12.93
N ILE A 47 -0.46 -1.04 12.59
CA ILE A 47 -1.69 -0.32 12.25
C ILE A 47 -2.76 -0.66 13.29
N ALA A 48 -3.32 0.37 13.94
CA ALA A 48 -4.46 0.18 14.82
C ALA A 48 -5.69 -0.24 14.01
N ILE A 49 -6.30 -1.37 14.36
CA ILE A 49 -7.38 -1.99 13.59
C ILE A 49 -8.63 -1.10 13.53
N ASP A 50 -8.88 -0.31 14.58
CA ASP A 50 -9.99 0.64 14.65
C ASP A 50 -9.85 1.84 13.69
N LYS A 51 -8.65 2.07 13.12
CA LYS A 51 -8.40 3.11 12.12
C LYS A 51 -8.50 2.62 10.69
N ILE A 52 -8.63 1.32 10.47
CA ILE A 52 -8.73 0.74 9.13
C ILE A 52 -10.12 1.05 8.57
N THR A 53 -10.15 1.75 7.43
CA THR A 53 -11.38 2.10 6.73
C THR A 53 -11.65 1.18 5.54
N LEU A 54 -10.61 0.61 4.93
CA LEU A 54 -10.72 -0.30 3.80
C LEU A 54 -9.51 -1.24 3.73
N VAL A 55 -9.77 -2.51 3.37
CA VAL A 55 -8.75 -3.50 3.01
C VAL A 55 -9.15 -4.11 1.67
N ARG A 56 -8.19 -4.24 0.75
CA ARG A 56 -8.38 -4.88 -0.55
C ARG A 56 -7.14 -5.67 -0.94
N ASP A 57 -7.33 -6.69 -1.77
CA ASP A 57 -6.20 -7.43 -2.35
C ASP A 57 -5.32 -6.48 -3.18
N ALA A 58 -4.01 -6.57 -2.97
CA ALA A 58 -3.05 -5.87 -3.79
C ALA A 58 -3.01 -6.55 -5.16
N LYS A 59 -3.59 -5.91 -6.19
CA LYS A 59 -3.39 -6.36 -7.57
C LYS A 59 -1.92 -6.16 -7.93
N GLU A 60 -1.28 -7.16 -8.55
CA GLU A 60 -0.06 -6.87 -9.29
C GLU A 60 -0.37 -5.75 -10.27
N ILE A 61 0.32 -4.62 -10.13
CA ILE A 61 0.32 -3.61 -11.17
C ILE A 61 1.33 -4.16 -12.17
N PRO A 62 0.92 -4.69 -13.34
CA PRO A 62 1.91 -4.97 -14.36
C PRO A 62 2.67 -3.68 -14.60
N HIS A 63 3.98 -3.71 -14.41
CA HIS A 63 4.87 -2.59 -14.69
C HIS A 63 4.58 -2.09 -16.11
N ARG A 64 3.71 -1.08 -16.25
CA ARG A 64 3.64 -0.29 -17.47
C ARG A 64 4.88 0.59 -17.44
N VAL A 65 5.97 0.08 -18.00
CA VAL A 65 7.07 0.89 -18.52
C VAL A 65 6.47 1.86 -19.54
N GLY A 66 6.05 3.03 -19.04
CA GLY A 66 5.50 4.12 -19.82
C GLY A 66 6.58 5.17 -20.07
N PHE A 67 7.13 5.13 -21.28
CA PHE A 67 7.88 6.17 -21.96
C PHE A 67 7.49 7.62 -21.52
N LYS A 68 8.44 8.37 -20.96
CA LYS A 68 8.41 9.84 -21.02
C LYS A 68 9.36 10.29 -22.13
N GLY A 69 8.76 10.58 -23.28
CA GLY A 69 9.41 11.13 -24.46
C GLY A 69 10.14 12.44 -24.19
N GLY A 70 11.14 12.69 -25.03
CA GLY A 70 12.00 13.85 -24.99
C GLY A 70 11.27 15.18 -25.10
N PHE A 71 11.75 16.15 -24.33
CA PHE A 71 11.59 17.56 -24.66
C PHE A 71 12.72 17.95 -25.61
N ALA A 72 12.44 17.88 -26.91
CA ALA A 72 13.21 18.60 -27.91
C ALA A 72 12.92 20.10 -27.77
N GLY A 73 13.98 20.88 -27.58
CA GLY A 73 13.92 22.31 -27.35
C GLY A 73 13.20 23.06 -28.47
N LYS A 74 12.44 24.08 -28.06
CA LYS A 74 12.19 25.25 -28.89
C LYS A 74 12.66 26.47 -28.12
N SER A 75 13.84 26.97 -28.51
CA SER A 75 14.30 28.31 -28.22
C SER A 75 13.51 29.30 -29.07
N GLN A 76 12.75 30.18 -28.44
CA GLN A 76 12.28 31.44 -29.04
C GLN A 76 12.06 32.48 -27.93
N GLN A 77 12.71 33.65 -28.11
CA GLN A 77 12.60 34.97 -27.46
C GLN A 77 14.02 35.46 -27.11
N SER A 78 14.51 36.63 -27.51
CA SER A 78 13.95 37.78 -28.25
C SER A 78 15.11 38.50 -28.96
#